data_AF-A0A9X2X3T0-F1
#
_entry.id   AF-A0A9X2X3T0-F1
#
_cell.length_a   1.000
_cell.length_b   1.000
_cell.length_c   1.000
_cell.angle_alpha   90.00
_cell.angle_beta   90.00
_cell.angle_gamma   90.00
#
_symmetry.space_group_name_H-M   'P 1'
#
loop_
_entity.id
_entity.type
_entity.pdbx_description
1 polymer ?
#
loop_
_entity_poly.entity_id
_entity_poly.type
_entity_poly.pdbx_seq_one_letter_code
_entity_poly.pdbx_strand_id
1 'polypeptide(L)'
;MRLIDQLLEHPLFEERPVDQVFEPLGFDVHLGTQDPPLDPDDDKEAFESFARDPDAYIQSLPFAIPEGYTDMGRRETEDEIVMLAVKPISSLAELLLAQEEAAESMAAIARERRRQVEGGEH
;
A
#
# COMPACT_ATOMS: atom_id res chain seq x y z
N MET A 1 -0.03 3.94 -10.33
CA MET A 1 0.80 3.79 -9.11
C MET A 1 0.46 4.93 -8.16
N ARG A 2 -0.01 4.61 -6.95
CA ARG A 2 -0.47 5.63 -5.97
C ARG A 2 0.76 6.23 -5.28
N LEU A 3 0.70 7.50 -4.87
CA LEU A 3 1.80 8.12 -4.13
C LEU A 3 2.07 7.37 -2.81
N ILE A 4 1.01 6.80 -2.25
CA ILE A 4 1.07 5.99 -1.05
C ILE A 4 1.88 4.69 -1.24
N ASP A 5 1.96 4.15 -2.47
CA ASP A 5 2.77 2.97 -2.78
C ASP A 5 4.27 3.32 -2.76
N GLN A 6 4.63 4.53 -3.22
CA GLN A 6 6.01 5.03 -3.14
C GLN A 6 6.44 5.35 -1.70
N LEU A 7 5.50 5.77 -0.85
CA LEU A 7 5.79 6.01 0.56
C LEU A 7 6.20 4.71 1.26
N LEU A 8 5.61 3.57 0.90
CA LEU A 8 5.96 2.27 1.49
C LEU A 8 7.41 1.82 1.19
N GLU A 9 8.02 2.35 0.14
CA GLU A 9 9.43 2.13 -0.22
C GLU A 9 10.39 3.06 0.54
N HIS A 10 9.88 3.97 1.38
CA HIS A 10 10.70 4.95 2.08
C HIS A 10 11.40 4.36 3.31
N PRO A 11 12.70 4.66 3.58
CA PRO A 11 13.46 4.09 4.69
C PRO A 11 12.86 4.29 6.09
N LEU A 12 12.04 5.33 6.28
CA LEU A 12 11.30 5.55 7.54
C LEU A 12 10.41 4.38 7.94
N PHE A 13 9.97 3.55 6.99
CA PHE A 13 9.19 2.36 7.23
C PHE A 13 10.01 1.13 7.62
N GLU A 14 11.34 1.21 7.53
CA GLU A 14 12.30 0.25 8.11
C GLU A 14 12.63 0.64 9.56
N GLU A 15 12.69 1.95 9.84
CA GLU A 15 13.06 2.48 11.16
C GLU A 15 11.89 2.57 12.15
N ARG A 16 10.63 2.53 11.67
CA ARG A 16 9.44 2.76 12.49
C ARG A 16 8.28 1.84 12.14
N PRO A 17 7.43 1.51 13.12
CA PRO A 17 6.14 0.87 12.89
C PRO A 17 5.29 1.66 11.88
N VAL A 18 4.59 0.93 11.01
CA VAL A 18 3.85 1.51 9.86
C VAL A 18 2.75 2.47 10.32
N ASP A 19 2.04 2.14 11.39
CA ASP A 19 1.00 2.95 12.02
C ASP A 19 1.54 4.33 12.43
N GLN A 20 2.72 4.38 13.02
CA GLN A 20 3.36 5.64 13.42
C GLN A 20 3.74 6.56 12.26
N VAL A 21 3.77 6.03 11.03
CA VAL A 21 4.01 6.82 9.81
C VAL A 21 2.70 7.19 9.11
N PHE A 22 1.74 6.26 9.04
CA PHE A 22 0.47 6.47 8.35
C PHE A 22 -0.56 7.29 9.13
N GLU A 23 -0.66 7.10 10.45
CA GLU A 23 -1.63 7.83 11.28
C GLU A 23 -1.42 9.36 11.22
N PRO A 24 -0.18 9.89 11.32
CA PRO A 24 0.06 11.33 11.17
C PRO A 24 -0.28 11.89 9.79
N LEU A 25 -0.29 11.05 8.75
CA LEU A 25 -0.72 11.43 7.40
C LEU A 25 -2.26 11.44 7.25
N GLY A 26 -2.97 11.08 8.32
CA GLY A 26 -4.43 11.07 8.38
C GLY A 26 -5.05 9.81 7.79
N PHE A 27 -4.39 8.67 8.00
CA PHE A 27 -4.95 7.34 7.75
C PHE A 27 -5.34 6.66 9.05
N ASP A 28 -6.45 5.94 9.03
CA ASP A 28 -6.76 4.89 9.97
C ASP A 28 -6.13 3.58 9.45
N VAL A 29 -5.43 2.86 10.31
CA VAL A 29 -4.52 1.77 9.94
C VAL A 29 -5.04 0.46 10.50
N HIS A 30 -5.22 -0.53 9.63
CA HIS A 30 -5.55 -1.89 9.99
C HIS A 30 -4.36 -2.81 9.73
N LEU A 31 -3.89 -3.47 10.78
CA LEU A 31 -2.74 -4.36 10.75
C LEU A 31 -3.16 -5.78 11.07
N GLY A 32 -2.62 -6.72 10.30
CA GLY A 32 -2.47 -8.10 10.69
C GLY A 32 -0.98 -8.41 10.81
N THR A 33 -0.59 -9.11 11.87
CA THR A 33 0.77 -9.59 12.03
C THR A 33 0.78 -11.10 12.17
N GLN A 34 1.80 -11.74 11.61
CA GLN A 34 2.01 -13.18 11.70
C GLN A 34 3.49 -13.48 11.72
N ASP A 35 3.92 -14.36 12.62
CA ASP A 35 5.31 -14.82 12.64
C ASP A 35 5.62 -15.64 11.38
N PRO A 36 6.79 -15.47 10.77
CA PRO A 36 7.24 -16.35 9.70
C PRO A 36 7.40 -17.78 10.26
N PRO A 37 6.94 -18.82 9.54
CA PRO A 37 7.03 -20.21 10.00
C PRO A 37 8.48 -20.70 9.84
N LEU A 38 9.35 -20.31 10.77
CA LEU A 38 10.79 -20.61 10.76
C LEU A 38 11.13 -21.93 11.46
N ASP A 39 10.23 -22.46 12.28
CA ASP A 39 10.39 -23.75 12.96
C ASP A 39 9.55 -24.85 12.26
N PRO A 40 10.18 -25.89 11.69
CA PRO A 40 9.46 -26.98 11.05
C PRO A 40 8.63 -27.85 12.02
N ASP A 41 8.87 -27.76 13.33
CA ASP A 41 8.12 -28.51 14.34
C ASP A 41 6.77 -27.85 14.69
N ASP A 42 6.59 -26.56 14.39
CA ASP A 42 5.33 -25.83 14.61
C ASP A 42 4.30 -26.14 13.52
N ASP A 43 4.70 -25.93 12.26
CA ASP A 43 3.89 -26.28 11.08
C ASP A 43 4.82 -26.58 9.91
N LYS A 44 5.00 -27.87 9.65
CA LYS A 44 5.86 -28.37 8.58
C LYS A 44 5.42 -27.92 7.19
N GLU A 45 4.11 -27.83 6.93
CA GLU A 45 3.60 -27.44 5.62
C GLU A 45 3.83 -25.95 5.37
N ALA A 46 3.54 -25.12 6.36
CA ALA A 46 3.81 -23.69 6.31
C ALA A 46 5.31 -23.41 6.17
N PHE A 47 6.15 -24.10 6.95
CA PHE A 47 7.61 -24.02 6.87
C PHE A 47 8.11 -24.40 5.47
N GLU A 48 7.68 -25.53 4.91
CA GLU A 48 8.12 -25.98 3.57
C GLU A 48 7.63 -25.04 2.46
N SER A 49 6.45 -24.44 2.60
CA SER A 49 5.92 -23.46 1.65
C SER A 49 6.72 -22.15 1.72
N PHE A 50 6.93 -21.61 2.91
CA PHE A 50 7.69 -20.38 3.12
C PHE A 50 9.16 -20.55 2.69
N ALA A 51 9.81 -21.65 3.06
CA ALA A 51 11.19 -21.92 2.67
C ALA A 51 11.39 -22.09 1.15
N ARG A 52 10.33 -22.49 0.42
CA ARG A 52 10.36 -22.63 -1.04
C ARG A 52 10.16 -21.30 -1.75
N ASP A 53 9.16 -20.53 -1.31
CA ASP A 53 8.76 -19.27 -1.92
C ASP A 53 8.11 -18.37 -0.86
N PRO A 54 8.92 -17.55 -0.14
CA PRO A 54 8.45 -16.67 0.91
C PRO A 54 7.40 -15.68 0.40
N ASP A 55 7.63 -15.10 -0.79
CA ASP A 55 6.75 -14.12 -1.39
C ASP A 55 5.38 -14.73 -1.69
N ALA A 56 5.34 -15.89 -2.33
CA ALA A 56 4.07 -16.57 -2.63
C ALA A 56 3.33 -16.99 -1.35
N TYR A 57 4.06 -17.43 -0.32
CA TYR A 57 3.48 -17.75 0.98
C TYR A 57 2.84 -16.50 1.61
N ILE A 58 3.59 -15.39 1.71
CA ILE A 58 3.12 -14.12 2.28
C ILE A 58 1.87 -13.63 1.55
N GLN A 59 1.83 -13.70 0.22
CA GLN A 59 0.66 -13.28 -0.57
C GLN A 59 -0.55 -14.21 -0.39
N SER A 60 -0.33 -15.46 0.02
CA SER A 60 -1.40 -16.42 0.29
C SER A 60 -2.06 -16.23 1.66
N LEU A 61 -1.45 -15.46 2.55
CA LEU A 61 -1.93 -15.30 3.92
C LEU A 61 -3.30 -14.61 3.96
N PRO A 62 -4.26 -15.17 4.73
CA PRO A 62 -5.57 -14.60 4.87
C PRO A 62 -5.49 -13.27 5.62
N PHE A 63 -6.09 -12.22 5.05
CA PHE A 63 -6.18 -10.92 5.70
C PHE A 63 -7.61 -10.38 5.57
N ALA A 64 -8.32 -10.28 6.70
CA ALA A 64 -9.70 -9.86 6.75
C ALA A 64 -9.80 -8.33 6.79
N ILE A 65 -9.87 -7.71 5.60
CA ILE A 65 -9.89 -6.25 5.46
C ILE A 65 -11.27 -5.70 5.84
N PRO A 66 -11.37 -4.75 6.79
CA PRO A 66 -12.64 -4.13 7.15
C PRO A 66 -13.23 -3.28 6.03
N GLU A 67 -14.54 -3.03 6.09
CA GLU A 67 -15.23 -2.20 5.09
C GLU A 67 -14.65 -0.77 5.05
N GLY A 68 -14.39 -0.29 3.83
CA GLY A 68 -13.85 1.05 3.58
C GLY A 68 -12.33 1.18 3.75
N TYR A 69 -11.62 0.08 4.06
CA TYR A 69 -10.17 0.04 4.00
C TYR A 69 -9.70 -0.42 2.62
N THR A 70 -8.54 0.10 2.21
CA THR A 70 -7.84 -0.27 0.98
C THR A 70 -6.68 -1.19 1.34
N ASP A 71 -6.57 -2.34 0.66
CA ASP A 71 -5.39 -3.22 0.77
C ASP A 71 -4.14 -2.48 0.28
N MET A 72 -3.12 -2.43 1.13
CA MET A 72 -1.82 -1.85 0.83
C MET A 72 -0.74 -2.92 0.60
N GLY A 73 -1.07 -4.19 0.82
CA GLY A 73 -0.19 -5.31 0.60
C GLY A 73 0.31 -5.95 1.90
N ARG A 74 1.26 -6.86 1.70
CA ARG A 74 1.81 -7.76 2.71
C ARG A 74 3.32 -7.76 2.53
N ARG A 75 4.07 -7.65 3.62
CA ARG A 75 5.55 -7.58 3.58
C ARG A 75 6.15 -8.26 4.80
N GLU A 76 7.32 -8.83 4.61
CA GLU A 76 8.17 -9.30 5.71
C GLU A 76 8.95 -8.13 6.30
N THR A 77 9.05 -8.08 7.63
CA THR A 77 9.98 -7.23 8.39
C THR A 77 11.05 -8.13 9.03
N GLU A 78 11.99 -7.57 9.79
CA GLU A 78 13.02 -8.37 10.45
C GLU A 78 12.45 -9.45 11.39
N ASP A 79 11.28 -9.21 11.96
CA ASP A 79 10.70 -10.06 13.00
C ASP A 79 9.38 -10.73 12.59
N GLU A 80 8.59 -10.13 11.70
CA GLU A 80 7.21 -10.56 11.42
C GLU A 80 6.75 -10.30 9.98
N ILE A 81 5.71 -11.01 9.55
CA ILE A 81 4.98 -10.71 8.32
C ILE A 81 3.85 -9.73 8.68
N VAL A 82 3.90 -8.54 8.07
CA VAL A 82 2.93 -7.46 8.27
C VAL A 82 1.99 -7.38 7.07
N MET A 83 0.69 -7.43 7.35
CA MET A 83 -0.40 -7.24 6.40
C MET A 83 -1.05 -5.89 6.70
N LEU A 84 -1.14 -5.00 5.70
CA LEU A 84 -1.51 -3.61 5.89
C LEU A 84 -2.73 -3.25 5.04
N ALA A 85 -3.73 -2.65 5.68
CA ALA A 85 -4.80 -1.94 4.98
C ALA A 85 -4.99 -0.56 5.63
N VAL A 86 -5.36 0.43 4.81
CA VAL A 86 -5.55 1.81 5.29
C VAL A 86 -6.88 2.39 4.85
N LYS A 87 -7.44 3.26 5.68
CA LYS A 87 -8.63 4.03 5.36
C LYS A 87 -8.31 5.52 5.53
N PRO A 88 -8.54 6.36 4.52
CA PRO A 88 -8.29 7.79 4.66
C PRO A 88 -9.32 8.40 5.61
N ILE A 89 -8.85 9.17 6.59
CA ILE A 89 -9.69 9.96 7.51
C ILE A 89 -9.51 11.47 7.33
N SER A 90 -8.63 11.86 6.41
CA SER A 90 -8.35 13.25 6.07
C SER A 90 -8.31 13.45 4.56
N SER A 91 -8.55 14.68 4.09
CA SER A 91 -8.44 15.01 2.66
C SER A 91 -7.02 14.83 2.11
N LEU A 92 -5.98 14.97 2.95
CA LEU A 92 -4.60 14.67 2.54
C LEU A 92 -4.46 13.18 2.22
N ALA A 93 -4.96 12.31 3.11
CA ALA A 93 -4.93 10.87 2.93
C ALA A 93 -5.74 10.40 1.71
N GLU A 94 -6.92 11.00 1.47
CA GLU A 94 -7.70 10.76 0.25
C GLU A 94 -6.90 11.10 -1.01
N LEU A 95 -6.21 12.25 -1.03
CA LEU A 95 -5.37 12.67 -2.16
C LEU A 95 -4.18 11.73 -2.38
N LEU A 96 -3.57 11.24 -1.30
CA LEU A 96 -2.46 10.28 -1.36
C LEU A 96 -2.89 8.94 -1.98
N LEU A 97 -4.14 8.52 -1.76
CA LEU A 97 -4.73 7.33 -2.37
C LEU A 97 -5.22 7.54 -3.81
N ALA A 98 -5.75 8.73 -4.14
CA ALA A 98 -6.50 8.98 -5.38
C ALA A 98 -5.67 9.23 -6.66
N GLN A 99 -4.33 9.28 -6.59
CA GLN A 99 -3.50 9.91 -7.63
C GLN A 99 -3.50 9.27 -9.04
N GLU A 100 -4.15 8.13 -9.27
CA GLU A 100 -4.27 7.62 -10.65
C GLU A 100 -5.27 8.45 -11.49
N GLU A 101 -6.35 8.97 -10.90
CA GLU A 101 -7.33 9.78 -11.64
C GLU A 101 -6.95 11.27 -11.74
N ALA A 102 -6.23 11.81 -10.76
CA ALA A 102 -5.91 13.24 -10.70
C ALA A 102 -4.85 13.65 -11.74
N ALA A 103 -3.82 12.83 -11.96
CA ALA A 103 -2.77 13.10 -12.94
C ALA A 103 -3.31 12.99 -14.39
N GLU A 104 -4.14 11.99 -14.69
CA GLU A 104 -4.80 11.88 -15.99
C GLU A 104 -5.80 13.00 -16.24
N SER A 105 -6.60 13.38 -15.23
CA SER A 105 -7.55 14.49 -15.33
C SER A 105 -6.84 15.81 -15.57
N MET A 106 -5.74 16.09 -14.86
CA MET A 106 -4.92 17.28 -15.07
C MET A 106 -4.23 17.28 -16.45
N ALA A 107 -3.75 16.11 -16.89
CA ALA A 107 -3.17 15.96 -18.23
C ALA A 107 -4.21 16.13 -19.34
N ALA A 108 -5.44 15.65 -19.13
CA ALA A 108 -6.57 15.83 -20.05
C ALA A 108 -6.97 17.31 -20.15
N ILE A 109 -7.08 18.00 -19.01
CA ILE A 109 -7.34 19.44 -18.96
C ILE A 109 -6.21 20.24 -19.65
N ALA A 110 -4.95 19.85 -19.45
CA ALA A 110 -3.81 20.50 -20.10
C ALA A 110 -3.83 20.30 -21.63
N ARG A 111 -4.18 19.10 -22.12
CA ARG A 111 -4.35 18.81 -23.55
C ARG A 111 -5.49 19.64 -24.16
N GLU A 112 -6.62 19.73 -23.46
CA GLU A 112 -7.80 20.48 -23.92
C GLU A 112 -7.51 21.99 -24.00
N ARG A 113 -6.82 22.55 -23.00
CA ARG A 113 -6.40 23.97 -23.04
C ARG A 113 -5.43 24.24 -24.19
N ARG A 114 -4.51 23.33 -24.48
CA ARG A 114 -3.57 23.47 -25.61
C ARG A 114 -4.31 23.51 -26.95
N ARG A 115 -5.33 22.66 -27.11
CA ARG A 115 -6.19 22.62 -28.30
C ARG A 115 -7.00 23.91 -28.50
N GLN A 116 -7.48 24.51 -27.42
CA GLN A 116 -8.24 25.76 -27.47
C GLN A 116 -7.36 26.98 -27.83
N VAL A 117 -6.10 26.99 -27.41
CA VAL A 117 -5.13 28.04 -27.77
C VAL A 117 -4.72 27.93 -29.24
N GLU A 118 -4.49 26.72 -29.75
CA GLU A 118 -4.10 26.48 -31.16
C GLU A 118 -5.27 26.62 -32.15
N GLY A 119 -6.51 26.42 -31.70
CA GLY A 119 -7.73 26.56 -32.53
C GLY A 119 -8.35 27.97 -32.54
N GLY A 120 -7.83 28.90 -31.75
CA GLY A 120 -8.36 30.27 -31.60
C GLY A 120 -7.68 31.34 -32.47
N GLU A 121 -6.66 30.98 -33.26
CA GLU A 121 -5.96 31.88 -34.17
C GLU A 121 -6.47 31.78 -35.61
N HIS A 122 -7.77 31.93 -35.87
CA HIS A 122 -8.33 32.12 -37.24
C HIS A 122 -9.29 33.31 -37.27
#